data_AF-A0A5C1B0U2-F1
#
_entry.id   AF-A0A5C1B0U2-F1
#
_cell.length_a   1.000
_cell.length_b   1.000
_cell.length_c   1.000
_cell.angle_alpha   90.00
_cell.angle_beta   90.00
_cell.angle_gamma   90.00
#
_symmetry.space_group_name_H-M   'P 1'
#
loop_
_entity.id
_entity.type
_entity.pdbx_description
1 polymer ?
#
loop_
_entity_poly.entity_id
_entity_poly.type
_entity_poly.pdbx_seq_one_letter_code
_entity_poly.pdbx_strand_id
1 'polypeptide(L)'
;MSRRVIGLLAEFKLPLLDEPAHPAAQRHVNDATKRWSVSVDSADAYIFVTPEYDYFPPAALLNAVQIIMREWGYKPAGVVSYGGVSGGLRSSQVLRQLLGNVNVHALPQAIPVPFVSQHISDDGIFLPDEQTVEGATGMLQELHKWTTALQILRPAKAQTSTAQAAAA
;
A
#
# COMPACT_ATOMS: atom_id res chain seq x y z
N MET A 1 -11.81 -13.89 9.80
CA MET A 1 -10.84 -13.18 8.93
C MET A 1 -10.67 -11.75 9.46
N SER A 2 -9.50 -11.42 9.99
CA SER A 2 -9.22 -10.08 10.53
C SER A 2 -9.04 -9.11 9.35
N ARG A 3 -10.04 -8.27 9.09
CA ARG A 3 -9.94 -7.16 8.14
C ARG A 3 -9.08 -6.06 8.80
N ARG A 4 -7.76 -6.11 8.62
CA ARG A 4 -6.89 -5.00 9.04
C ARG A 4 -6.82 -3.99 7.90
N VAL A 5 -7.46 -2.84 8.09
CA VAL A 5 -7.14 -1.64 7.33
C VAL A 5 -5.74 -1.22 7.79
N ILE A 6 -4.78 -1.23 6.90
CA ILE A 6 -3.43 -0.73 7.20
C ILE A 6 -3.55 0.79 7.38
N GLY A 7 -3.07 1.29 8.51
CA GLY A 7 -3.27 2.65 8.99
C GLY A 7 -2.73 3.76 8.07
N LEU A 8 -3.09 4.99 8.39
CA LEU A 8 -2.65 6.19 7.67
C LEU A 8 -1.12 6.27 7.69
N LEU A 9 -0.50 6.42 6.52
CA LEU A 9 0.96 6.49 6.38
C LEU A 9 1.63 7.49 7.35
N ALA A 10 0.95 8.60 7.63
CA ALA A 10 1.42 9.65 8.54
C ALA A 10 1.68 9.15 9.98
N GLU A 11 0.97 8.11 10.44
CA GLU A 11 1.10 7.56 11.79
C GLU A 11 2.46 6.89 12.03
N PHE A 12 3.08 6.37 10.96
CA PHE A 12 4.37 5.71 11.04
C PHE A 12 5.54 6.68 11.25
N LYS A 13 5.34 7.98 10.93
CA LYS A 13 6.33 9.05 11.06
C LYS A 13 7.70 8.64 10.46
N LEU A 14 7.67 8.12 9.24
CA LEU A 14 8.86 7.63 8.53
C LEU A 14 9.78 8.80 8.15
N PRO A 15 11.01 8.86 8.68
CA PRO A 15 12.00 9.79 8.16
C PRO A 15 12.44 9.38 6.75
N LEU A 16 13.02 10.32 6.01
CA LEU A 16 13.40 10.09 4.61
C LEU A 16 14.67 9.21 4.55
N LEU A 17 14.51 7.95 4.12
CA LEU A 17 15.60 7.00 3.83
C LEU A 17 16.72 7.00 4.89
N ASP A 18 16.37 6.95 6.18
CA ASP A 18 17.29 7.17 7.30
C ASP A 18 17.90 5.89 7.90
N GLU A 19 17.66 4.74 7.28
CA GLU A 19 18.28 3.46 7.68
C GLU A 19 19.73 3.37 7.19
N PRO A 20 20.68 2.92 8.02
CA PRO A 20 22.09 2.79 7.63
C PRO A 20 22.35 1.63 6.67
N ALA A 21 21.49 0.61 6.68
CA ALA A 21 21.59 -0.56 5.82
C ALA A 21 20.68 -0.43 4.60
N HIS A 22 21.12 -0.98 3.47
CA HIS A 22 20.24 -1.08 2.30
C HIS A 22 18.98 -1.90 2.62
N PRO A 23 17.77 -1.48 2.19
CA PRO A 23 16.49 -2.14 2.50
C PRO A 23 16.45 -3.66 2.22
N ALA A 24 17.15 -4.09 1.15
CA ALA A 24 17.27 -5.51 0.79
C ALA A 24 17.90 -6.41 1.88
N ALA A 25 18.64 -5.83 2.82
CA ALA A 25 19.28 -6.55 3.93
C ALA A 25 18.32 -6.82 5.10
N GLN A 26 17.15 -6.17 5.15
CA GLN A 26 16.17 -6.25 6.26
C GLN A 26 16.79 -6.04 7.66
N ARG A 27 17.82 -5.18 7.76
CA ARG A 27 18.47 -4.82 9.02
C ARG A 27 18.00 -3.44 9.48
N HIS A 28 16.73 -3.32 9.80
CA HIS A 28 16.08 -2.08 10.23
C HIS A 28 16.47 -1.75 11.67
N VAL A 29 17.13 -0.62 11.90
CA VAL A 29 17.53 -0.16 13.24
C VAL A 29 16.54 0.83 13.82
N ASN A 30 15.85 1.61 12.98
CA ASN A 30 14.92 2.63 13.42
C ASN A 30 13.56 2.01 13.76
N ASP A 31 13.00 2.41 14.90
CA ASP A 31 11.70 1.86 15.35
C ASP A 31 10.57 2.22 14.39
N ALA A 32 10.66 3.39 13.74
CA ALA A 32 9.74 3.81 12.69
C ALA A 32 9.68 2.81 11.54
N THR A 33 10.85 2.39 11.04
CA THR A 33 10.96 1.40 9.96
C THR A 33 10.55 0.01 10.43
N LYS A 34 10.90 -0.40 11.65
CA LYS A 34 10.50 -1.73 12.18
C LYS A 34 8.99 -1.90 12.23
N ARG A 35 8.22 -0.94 12.80
CA ARG A 35 6.75 -1.12 12.80
C ARG A 35 6.15 -1.01 11.40
N TRP A 36 6.75 -0.23 10.51
CA TRP A 36 6.32 -0.17 9.11
C TRP A 36 6.56 -1.49 8.38
N SER A 37 7.75 -2.06 8.51
CA SER A 37 8.11 -3.39 8.00
C SER A 37 7.12 -4.46 8.50
N VAL A 38 6.83 -4.51 9.81
CA VAL A 38 5.84 -5.45 10.38
C VAL A 38 4.44 -5.22 9.80
N SER A 39 4.02 -3.96 9.68
CA SER A 39 2.70 -3.60 9.15
C SER A 39 2.54 -4.07 7.70
N VAL A 40 3.51 -3.75 6.84
CA VAL A 40 3.53 -4.15 5.43
C VAL A 40 3.63 -5.67 5.30
N ASP A 41 4.54 -6.31 6.05
CA ASP A 41 4.72 -7.75 5.97
C ASP A 41 3.45 -8.53 6.35
N SER A 42 2.67 -8.02 7.31
CA SER A 42 1.44 -8.66 7.76
C SER A 42 0.34 -8.74 6.70
N ALA A 43 0.38 -7.87 5.70
CA ALA A 43 -0.64 -7.75 4.67
C ALA A 43 -0.55 -8.84 3.60
N ASP A 44 -1.69 -9.21 3.02
CA ASP A 44 -1.77 -10.16 1.91
C ASP A 44 -2.05 -9.50 0.56
N ALA A 45 -2.49 -8.23 0.57
CA ALA A 45 -2.73 -7.38 -0.58
C ALA A 45 -2.76 -5.92 -0.13
N TYR A 46 -2.65 -4.98 -1.08
CA TYR A 46 -2.68 -3.55 -0.79
C TYR A 46 -3.68 -2.81 -1.68
N ILE A 47 -4.21 -1.71 -1.16
CA ILE A 47 -4.82 -0.65 -1.96
C ILE A 47 -4.06 0.62 -1.61
N PHE A 48 -3.38 1.19 -2.60
CA PHE A 48 -2.74 2.49 -2.45
C PHE A 48 -3.75 3.57 -2.83
N VAL A 49 -3.96 4.53 -1.92
CA VAL A 49 -4.74 5.74 -2.18
C VAL A 49 -3.76 6.89 -2.30
N THR A 50 -3.66 7.52 -3.46
CA THR A 50 -2.62 8.53 -3.73
C THR A 50 -3.14 9.75 -4.48
N PRO A 51 -2.78 10.97 -4.06
CA PRO A 51 -2.91 12.15 -4.93
C PRO A 51 -1.89 12.09 -6.07
N GLU A 52 -2.02 13.04 -6.98
CA GLU A 52 -1.01 13.42 -7.96
C GLU A 52 -0.46 14.81 -7.64
N TYR A 53 0.86 14.89 -7.45
CA TYR A 53 1.62 16.12 -7.33
C TYR A 53 2.63 16.17 -8.49
N ASP A 54 2.52 17.17 -9.36
CA ASP A 54 3.40 17.35 -10.52
C ASP A 54 3.59 16.08 -11.37
N TYR A 55 2.50 15.36 -11.60
CA TYR A 55 2.46 14.07 -12.33
C TYR A 55 3.10 12.87 -11.62
N PHE A 56 3.42 13.01 -10.34
CA PHE A 56 4.06 11.98 -9.51
C PHE A 56 3.27 11.66 -8.23
N PRO A 57 3.55 10.50 -7.61
CA PRO A 57 3.11 10.21 -6.24
C PRO A 57 3.81 11.13 -5.22
N PRO A 58 3.21 11.35 -4.04
CA PRO A 58 3.87 12.08 -2.96
C PRO A 58 5.22 11.47 -2.60
N ALA A 59 6.22 12.32 -2.34
CA ALA A 59 7.53 11.88 -1.86
C ALA A 59 7.44 10.99 -0.60
N ALA A 60 6.49 11.28 0.29
CA ALA A 60 6.23 10.45 1.48
C ALA A 60 5.82 9.00 1.11
N LEU A 61 5.00 8.83 0.07
CA LEU A 61 4.58 7.51 -0.40
C LEU A 61 5.74 6.78 -1.07
N LEU A 62 6.53 7.48 -1.90
CA LEU A 62 7.74 6.90 -2.50
C LEU A 62 8.71 6.43 -1.41
N ASN A 63 8.98 7.26 -0.41
CA ASN A 63 9.82 6.92 0.74
C ASN A 63 9.29 5.68 1.48
N ALA A 64 7.98 5.61 1.74
CA ALA A 64 7.36 4.48 2.42
C ALA A 64 7.56 3.16 1.66
N VAL A 65 7.52 3.18 0.33
CA VAL A 65 7.81 1.99 -0.48
C VAL A 65 9.30 1.68 -0.48
N GLN A 66 10.18 2.68 -0.59
CA GLN A 66 11.62 2.51 -0.78
C GLN A 66 12.42 2.18 0.50
N ILE A 67 11.94 2.58 1.68
CA ILE A 67 12.66 2.36 2.95
C ILE A 67 12.68 0.88 3.37
N ILE A 68 11.80 0.05 2.78
CA ILE A 68 11.76 -1.41 2.95
C ILE A 68 11.71 -2.08 1.57
N MET A 69 11.87 -3.40 1.46
CA MET A 69 11.92 -4.05 0.14
C MET A 69 11.27 -5.43 0.09
N ARG A 70 11.73 -6.37 0.93
CA ARG A 70 11.31 -7.78 0.84
C ARG A 70 9.89 -8.01 1.36
N GLU A 71 9.44 -7.16 2.25
CA GLU A 71 8.11 -7.14 2.87
C GLU A 71 6.97 -7.00 1.84
N TRP A 72 7.27 -6.40 0.69
CA TRP A 72 6.33 -6.15 -0.40
C TRP A 72 6.07 -7.38 -1.28
N GLY A 73 7.04 -8.29 -1.37
CA GLY A 73 7.12 -9.27 -2.46
C GLY A 73 5.94 -10.25 -2.52
N TYR A 74 5.56 -10.59 -3.76
CA TYR A 74 4.52 -11.57 -4.10
C TYR A 74 3.14 -11.24 -3.53
N LYS A 75 2.84 -9.95 -3.38
CA LYS A 75 1.54 -9.44 -2.93
C LYS A 75 0.93 -8.56 -4.03
N PRO A 76 -0.36 -8.71 -4.35
CA PRO A 76 -0.99 -7.84 -5.33
C PRO A 76 -1.36 -6.48 -4.72
N ALA A 77 -1.43 -5.46 -5.56
CA ALA A 77 -1.84 -4.11 -5.16
C ALA A 77 -2.77 -3.45 -6.18
N GLY A 78 -3.80 -2.76 -5.68
CA GLY A 78 -4.65 -1.86 -6.45
C GLY A 78 -4.29 -0.40 -6.18
N VAL A 79 -4.65 0.51 -7.09
CA VAL A 79 -4.41 1.95 -6.93
C VAL A 79 -5.69 2.74 -7.13
N VAL A 80 -6.09 3.47 -6.10
CA VAL A 80 -7.07 4.56 -6.18
C VAL A 80 -6.29 5.85 -6.24
N SER A 81 -6.39 6.59 -7.34
CA SER A 81 -5.68 7.85 -7.51
C SER A 81 -6.66 9.01 -7.53
N TYR A 82 -6.20 10.20 -7.15
CA TYR A 82 -7.03 11.40 -7.22
C TYR A 82 -6.23 12.64 -7.59
N GLY A 83 -6.92 13.66 -8.10
CA GLY A 83 -6.30 14.92 -8.54
C GLY A 83 -7.29 15.83 -9.25
N GLY A 84 -6.79 16.71 -10.12
CA GLY A 84 -7.64 17.50 -11.02
C GLY A 84 -8.28 16.64 -12.12
N VAL A 85 -8.37 17.16 -13.34
CA VAL A 85 -9.01 16.49 -14.49
C VAL A 85 -8.53 15.04 -14.71
N SER A 86 -7.25 14.75 -14.45
CA SER A 86 -6.70 13.41 -14.68
C SER A 86 -7.12 12.34 -13.67
N GLY A 87 -7.69 12.73 -12.53
CA GLY A 87 -7.90 11.82 -11.41
C GLY A 87 -6.63 11.12 -10.91
N GLY A 88 -5.46 11.75 -11.12
CA GLY A 88 -4.17 11.25 -10.64
C GLY A 88 -3.58 10.06 -11.41
N LEU A 89 -4.04 9.81 -12.64
CA LEU A 89 -3.59 8.65 -13.42
C LEU A 89 -2.08 8.58 -13.65
N ARG A 90 -1.35 9.70 -13.77
CA ARG A 90 0.12 9.65 -14.00
C ARG A 90 0.86 9.26 -12.74
N SER A 91 0.43 9.78 -11.60
CA SER A 91 0.87 9.31 -10.28
C SER A 91 0.66 7.79 -10.14
N SER A 92 -0.53 7.29 -10.51
CA SER A 92 -0.81 5.84 -10.52
C SER A 92 0.18 5.06 -11.39
N GLN A 93 0.45 5.51 -12.64
CA GLN A 93 1.40 4.84 -13.53
C GLN A 93 2.81 4.75 -12.92
N VAL A 94 3.32 5.87 -12.40
CA VAL A 94 4.65 5.93 -11.77
C VAL A 94 4.71 5.04 -10.53
N LEU A 95 3.68 5.05 -9.68
CA LEU A 95 3.61 4.20 -8.50
C LEU A 95 3.66 2.71 -8.87
N ARG A 96 2.89 2.28 -9.88
CA ARG A 96 2.90 0.87 -10.31
C ARG A 96 4.26 0.42 -10.83
N GLN A 97 5.00 1.30 -11.50
CA GLN A 97 6.38 1.02 -11.90
C GLN A 97 7.28 0.76 -10.67
N LEU A 98 7.18 1.61 -9.64
CA LEU A 98 7.93 1.43 -8.40
C LEU A 98 7.56 0.13 -7.68
N LEU A 99 6.26 -0.18 -7.60
CA LEU A 99 5.75 -1.40 -6.98
C LEU A 99 6.28 -2.66 -7.67
N GLY A 100 6.35 -2.67 -9.00
CA GLY A 100 6.95 -3.77 -9.76
C GLY A 100 8.40 -4.06 -9.38
N ASN A 101 9.19 -3.01 -9.08
CA ASN A 101 10.60 -3.14 -8.68
C ASN A 101 10.78 -3.79 -7.30
N VAL A 102 9.73 -3.86 -6.48
CA VAL A 102 9.72 -4.53 -5.16
C VAL A 102 8.88 -5.82 -5.17
N ASN A 103 8.68 -6.42 -6.36
CA ASN A 103 7.94 -7.66 -6.59
C ASN A 103 6.46 -7.62 -6.16
N VAL A 104 5.83 -6.44 -6.20
CA VAL A 104 4.38 -6.30 -6.05
C VAL A 104 3.72 -6.49 -7.40
N HIS A 105 2.67 -7.30 -7.44
CA HIS A 105 1.81 -7.41 -8.61
C HIS A 105 0.78 -6.28 -8.62
N ALA A 106 1.15 -5.13 -9.17
CA ALA A 106 0.22 -4.01 -9.31
C ALA A 106 -0.80 -4.31 -10.41
N LEU A 107 -2.10 -4.27 -10.08
CA LEU A 107 -3.16 -4.48 -11.04
C LEU A 107 -3.11 -3.41 -12.16
N PRO A 108 -3.37 -3.79 -13.42
CA PRO A 108 -3.37 -2.83 -14.52
C PRO A 108 -4.53 -1.83 -14.42
N GLN A 109 -5.66 -2.23 -13.81
CA GLN A 109 -6.79 -1.35 -13.57
C GLN A 109 -6.53 -0.45 -12.35
N ALA A 110 -6.71 0.86 -12.53
CA ALA A 110 -6.70 1.86 -11.47
C ALA A 110 -8.07 2.55 -11.39
N ILE A 111 -8.39 3.12 -10.22
CA ILE A 111 -9.63 3.88 -10.01
C ILE A 111 -9.24 5.35 -9.87
N PRO A 112 -9.32 6.16 -10.93
CA PRO A 112 -9.10 7.59 -10.84
C PRO A 112 -10.33 8.29 -10.29
N VAL A 113 -10.11 9.27 -9.41
CA VAL A 113 -11.15 10.16 -8.88
C VAL A 113 -10.82 11.60 -9.29
N PRO A 114 -11.32 12.07 -10.45
CA PRO A 114 -11.15 13.45 -10.88
C PRO A 114 -11.86 14.41 -9.93
N PHE A 115 -11.25 15.57 -9.69
CA PHE A 115 -11.84 16.64 -8.87
C PHE A 115 -12.35 16.14 -7.51
N VAL A 116 -11.56 15.33 -6.80
CA VAL A 116 -11.97 14.63 -5.57
C VAL A 116 -12.66 15.51 -4.52
N SER A 117 -12.35 16.81 -4.46
CA SER A 117 -13.00 17.75 -3.55
C SER A 117 -14.52 17.83 -3.75
N GLN A 118 -15.03 17.53 -4.95
CA GLN A 118 -16.47 17.47 -5.26
C GLN A 118 -17.14 16.20 -4.71
N HIS A 119 -16.33 15.22 -4.31
CA HIS A 119 -16.75 13.92 -3.77
C HIS A 119 -16.46 13.82 -2.27
N ILE A 120 -16.15 14.92 -1.59
CA ILE A 120 -15.90 14.94 -0.15
C ILE A 120 -16.98 15.83 0.48
N SER A 121 -17.74 15.29 1.42
CA SER A 121 -18.72 16.07 2.18
C SER A 121 -18.06 17.09 3.09
N ASP A 122 -18.84 18.03 3.63
CA ASP A 122 -18.35 19.01 4.62
C ASP A 122 -17.76 18.33 5.88
N ASP A 123 -18.25 17.15 6.24
CA ASP A 123 -17.74 16.32 7.34
C ASP A 123 -16.48 15.50 6.97
N GLY A 124 -15.92 15.71 5.78
CA GLY A 124 -14.72 15.01 5.31
C GLY A 124 -14.97 13.56 4.85
N ILE A 125 -16.23 13.19 4.59
CA ILE A 125 -16.59 11.83 4.17
C ILE A 125 -16.52 11.74 2.64
N PHE A 126 -15.84 10.71 2.14
CA PHE A 126 -15.82 10.42 0.71
C PHE A 126 -17.16 9.84 0.24
N LEU A 127 -17.77 10.51 -0.74
CA LEU A 127 -19.02 10.18 -1.41
C LEU A 127 -18.71 9.75 -2.85
N PRO A 128 -18.43 8.45 -3.08
CA PRO A 128 -18.11 7.96 -4.41
C PRO A 128 -19.31 8.01 -5.34
N ASP A 129 -19.06 8.21 -6.63
CA ASP A 129 -20.06 7.96 -7.68
C ASP A 129 -20.19 6.45 -8.00
N GLU A 130 -21.17 6.11 -8.83
CA GLU A 130 -21.48 4.72 -9.19
C GLU A 130 -20.28 4.03 -9.86
N GLN A 131 -19.58 4.74 -10.76
CA GLN A 131 -18.41 4.23 -11.47
C GLN A 131 -17.25 3.92 -10.52
N THR A 132 -17.04 4.77 -9.51
CA THR A 132 -16.02 4.55 -8.48
C THR A 132 -16.36 3.32 -7.64
N VAL A 133 -17.63 3.13 -7.27
CA VAL A 133 -18.10 1.94 -6.53
C VAL A 133 -17.95 0.66 -7.35
N GLU A 134 -18.34 0.68 -8.62
CA GLU A 134 -18.19 -0.44 -9.54
C GLU A 134 -16.71 -0.81 -9.74
N GLY A 135 -15.86 0.18 -10.00
CA GLY A 135 -14.42 0.01 -10.14
C GLY A 135 -13.76 -0.56 -8.88
N ALA A 136 -14.13 -0.06 -7.70
CA ALA A 136 -13.67 -0.58 -6.41
C ALA A 136 -14.09 -2.03 -6.19
N THR A 137 -15.32 -2.37 -6.54
CA THR A 137 -15.85 -3.73 -6.45
C THR A 137 -15.04 -4.68 -7.35
N GLY A 138 -14.82 -4.31 -8.62
CA GLY A 138 -14.01 -5.10 -9.55
C GLY A 138 -12.56 -5.25 -9.10
N MET A 139 -11.95 -4.16 -8.61
CA MET A 139 -10.59 -4.20 -8.07
C MET A 139 -10.46 -5.15 -6.88
N LEU A 140 -11.40 -5.10 -5.92
CA LEU A 140 -11.38 -5.98 -4.76
C LEU A 140 -11.52 -7.46 -5.15
N GLN A 141 -12.38 -7.76 -6.12
CA GLN A 141 -12.53 -9.12 -6.66
C GLN A 141 -11.24 -9.60 -7.31
N GLU A 142 -10.57 -8.74 -8.10
CA GLU A 142 -9.34 -9.10 -8.78
C GLU A 142 -8.16 -9.25 -7.80
N LEU A 143 -8.05 -8.37 -6.80
CA LEU A 143 -7.10 -8.52 -5.70
C LEU A 143 -7.28 -9.84 -4.97
N HIS A 144 -8.52 -10.26 -4.71
CA HIS A 144 -8.78 -11.54 -4.07
C HIS A 144 -8.27 -12.74 -4.89
N LYS A 145 -8.48 -12.73 -6.21
CA LYS A 145 -7.97 -13.78 -7.11
C LYS A 145 -6.44 -13.84 -7.09
N TRP A 146 -5.77 -12.69 -7.28
CA TRP A 146 -4.31 -12.63 -7.29
C TRP A 146 -3.69 -12.97 -5.94
N THR A 147 -4.35 -12.57 -4.84
CA THR A 147 -3.88 -12.92 -3.48
C THR A 147 -3.87 -14.43 -3.30
N THR A 148 -4.94 -15.10 -3.72
CA THR A 148 -5.07 -16.55 -3.65
C THR A 148 -4.02 -17.24 -4.52
N ALA A 149 -3.83 -16.77 -5.76
CA ALA A 149 -2.86 -17.37 -6.70
C ALA A 149 -1.40 -17.19 -6.24
N LEU A 150 -1.04 -16.02 -5.71
CA LEU A 150 0.34 -15.69 -5.30
C LEU A 150 0.70 -16.22 -3.91
N GLN A 151 -0.26 -16.72 -3.14
CA GLN A 151 -0.04 -17.19 -1.76
C GLN A 151 1.09 -18.23 -1.67
N ILE A 152 1.21 -19.12 -2.66
CA ILE A 152 2.22 -20.19 -2.68
C ILE A 152 3.66 -19.67 -2.84
N LEU A 153 3.84 -18.44 -3.32
CA LEU A 153 5.16 -17.82 -3.52
C LEU A 153 5.65 -17.09 -2.28
N ARG A 154 4.79 -16.90 -1.28
CA ARG A 154 5.12 -16.18 -0.05
C ARG A 154 5.80 -17.12 0.94
N PRO A 155 6.85 -16.68 1.65
CA PRO A 155 7.39 -17.46 2.75
C PRO A 155 6.30 -17.70 3.79
N ALA A 156 6.33 -18.86 4.45
CA ALA A 156 5.43 -19.14 5.55
C ALA A 156 5.62 -18.05 6.62
N LYS A 157 4.56 -17.30 6.95
CA LYS A 157 4.59 -16.33 8.05
C LYS A 157 5.02 -17.10 9.30
N ALA A 158 6.13 -16.70 9.92
CA ALA A 158 6.59 -17.33 11.15
C ALA A 158 5.42 -17.36 12.14
N GLN A 159 5.02 -18.55 12.57
CA GLN A 159 4.00 -18.67 13.61
C GLN A 159 4.59 -18.00 14.85
N THR A 160 4.04 -16.87 15.25
CA THR A 160 4.37 -16.26 16.55
C THR A 160 3.99 -17.29 17.60
N SER A 161 5.00 -18.00 18.12
CA SER A 161 4.84 -18.93 19.22
C SER A 161 4.24 -18.17 20.40
N THR A 162 3.01 -18.50 20.76
CA THR A 162 2.32 -17.98 21.95
C THR A 162 2.96 -18.48 23.25
N ALA A 163 4.08 -19.21 23.20
CA ALA A 163 4.67 -19.88 24.36
C ALA A 163 5.51 -18.97 25.27
N GLN A 164 5.73 -17.69 24.95
CA GLN A 164 6.61 -16.81 25.73
C GLN A 164 5.89 -15.72 26.55
N ALA A 165 4.55 -15.71 26.58
CA ALA A 165 3.76 -14.78 27.39
C ALA A 165 3.27 -15.37 28.73
N ALA A 166 3.65 -16.61 29.08
CA ALA A 166 3.24 -17.29 30.31
C ALA A 166 4.36 -17.43 31.36
N ALA A 167 5.49 -16.71 31.21
CA ALA A 167 6.65 -16.84 32.08
C ALA A 167 7.24 -15.51 32.58
N ALA A 168 6.44 -14.43 32.63
CA ALA A 168 6.83 -13.16 33.26
C ALA A 168 5.72 -12.66 34.18
#